data_AF-A0A4R6GEC9-F1
#
_entry.id   AF-A0A4R6GEC9-F1
#
_cell.length_a   1.000
_cell.length_b   1.000
_cell.length_c   1.000
_cell.angle_alpha   90.00
_cell.angle_beta   90.00
_cell.angle_gamma   90.00
#
_symmetry.space_group_name_H-M   'P 1'
#
loop_
_entity.id
_entity.type
_entity.pdbx_description
1 polymer ?
#
loop_
_entity_poly.entity_id
_entity_poly.type
_entity_poly.pdbx_seq_one_letter_code
_entity_poly.pdbx_strand_id
1 'polypeptide(L)'
;MPDRLMLLDSASLYFRAFYGVPDSVKAPDGTPVNAVRGFLDIITKLVTTYRPTHLVACWDDDWRPQWRVDLIPSYKTHRVAEVIDAGPDIEVVPDPLEAQVPIIRETLAAVGIPIVGATEHEADDVIGTLATTASLPVDIVTGDRDLFQLVDDARDVRVVYTARGMSNLEVITDEVVVRKYGVLPSQYADFATMRGDSSDGLPGVAGIGEKSAATLLAAHGDLAGIIAAAEAGQGMSAGVAAKITTALPYLAVAPTVVEVVRDLDLPDVDSRLRPLDERRKAHAAALAERWGIGSAMTRIVEALATTA
;
A
#
# COMPACT_ATOMS: atom_id res chain seq x y z
N MET A 1 -18.23 -13.50 12.58
CA MET A 1 -17.40 -13.52 11.35
C MET A 1 -16.12 -14.25 11.71
N PRO A 2 -15.44 -14.94 10.78
CA PRO A 2 -14.13 -15.51 11.05
C PRO A 2 -13.14 -14.39 11.44
N ASP A 3 -12.13 -14.75 12.25
CA ASP A 3 -11.01 -13.85 12.54
C ASP A 3 -10.38 -13.42 11.20
N ARG A 4 -10.13 -12.11 11.08
CA ARG A 4 -9.58 -11.47 9.88
C ARG A 4 -8.55 -10.42 10.27
N LEU A 5 -7.48 -10.34 9.49
CA LEU A 5 -6.41 -9.35 9.59
C LEU A 5 -6.66 -8.20 8.61
N MET A 6 -6.55 -6.96 9.09
CA MET A 6 -6.57 -5.77 8.26
C MET A 6 -5.18 -5.12 8.24
N LEU A 7 -4.64 -4.95 7.04
CA LEU A 7 -3.35 -4.30 6.81
C LEU A 7 -3.62 -2.92 6.20
N LEU A 8 -3.19 -1.87 6.89
CA LEU A 8 -3.35 -0.50 6.40
C LEU A 8 -2.06 -0.06 5.71
N ASP A 9 -2.16 0.32 4.45
CA ASP A 9 -1.16 1.15 3.78
C ASP A 9 -1.26 2.56 4.39
N SER A 10 -0.43 2.84 5.40
CA SER A 10 -0.60 4.02 6.24
C SER A 10 -0.36 5.30 5.45
N ALA A 11 0.66 5.33 4.59
CA ALA A 11 0.99 6.49 3.77
C ALA A 11 -0.14 6.84 2.82
N SER A 12 -0.60 5.87 2.03
CA SER A 12 -1.73 6.09 1.12
C SER A 12 -2.95 6.66 1.86
N LEU A 13 -3.24 6.18 3.06
CA LEU A 13 -4.39 6.61 3.85
C LEU A 13 -4.22 7.97 4.53
N TYR A 14 -3.05 8.31 5.08
CA TYR A 14 -2.85 9.63 5.69
C TYR A 14 -2.67 10.73 4.65
N PHE A 15 -2.07 10.47 3.49
CA PHE A 15 -2.04 11.42 2.36
C PHE A 15 -3.47 11.69 1.88
N ARG A 16 -4.27 10.63 1.78
CA ARG A 16 -5.70 10.75 1.45
C ARG A 16 -6.48 11.57 2.49
N ALA A 17 -6.18 11.39 3.77
CA ALA A 17 -6.77 12.21 4.84
C ALA A 17 -6.34 13.68 4.72
N PHE A 18 -5.06 13.94 4.47
CA PHE A 18 -4.49 15.27 4.31
C PHE A 18 -5.18 16.06 3.19
N TYR A 19 -5.31 15.49 1.99
CA TYR A 19 -5.98 16.16 0.87
C TYR A 19 -7.51 16.13 0.96
N GLY A 20 -8.08 15.23 1.75
CA GLY A 20 -9.53 15.06 1.90
C GLY A 20 -10.17 15.90 3.00
N VAL A 21 -9.39 16.39 3.97
CA VAL A 21 -9.86 17.18 5.11
C VAL A 21 -9.28 18.60 5.03
N PRO A 22 -10.10 19.66 5.21
CA PRO A 22 -9.61 21.04 5.16
C PRO A 22 -8.43 21.32 6.12
N ASP A 23 -7.42 22.02 5.63
CA ASP A 23 -6.22 22.46 6.38
C ASP A 23 -6.52 23.49 7.47
N SER A 24 -7.73 24.07 7.46
CA SER A 24 -8.26 24.90 8.55
C SER A 24 -8.50 24.12 9.84
N VAL A 25 -8.48 22.79 9.80
CA VAL A 25 -8.54 21.93 10.99
C VAL A 25 -7.16 21.95 11.68
N LYS A 26 -7.09 22.68 12.80
CA LYS A 26 -5.86 22.92 13.56
C LYS A 26 -6.03 22.55 15.03
N ALA A 27 -4.93 22.14 15.64
CA ALA A 27 -4.79 22.00 17.09
C ALA A 27 -4.84 23.36 17.80
N PRO A 28 -5.03 23.40 19.13
CA PRO A 28 -5.04 24.64 19.92
C PRO A 28 -3.79 25.50 19.76
N ASP A 29 -2.64 24.89 19.48
CA ASP A 29 -1.36 25.58 19.25
C ASP A 29 -1.18 26.08 17.80
N GLY A 30 -2.16 25.85 16.93
CA GLY A 30 -2.14 26.25 15.53
C GLY A 30 -1.56 25.21 14.57
N THR A 31 -1.04 24.08 15.06
CA THR A 31 -0.52 22.99 14.24
C THR A 31 -1.64 22.39 13.39
N PRO A 32 -1.48 22.21 12.06
CA PRO A 32 -2.43 21.47 11.25
C PRO A 32 -2.60 20.03 11.76
N VAL A 33 -3.84 19.54 11.86
CA VAL A 33 -4.16 18.17 12.33
C VAL A 33 -5.22 17.49 11.46
N ASN A 34 -5.41 17.98 10.24
CA ASN A 34 -6.38 17.48 9.27
C ASN A 34 -6.10 16.04 8.84
N ALA A 35 -4.83 15.68 8.60
CA ALA A 35 -4.41 14.32 8.28
C ALA A 35 -4.59 13.37 9.48
N VAL A 36 -4.19 13.81 10.69
CA VAL A 36 -4.37 13.04 11.94
C VAL A 36 -5.83 12.70 12.15
N ARG A 37 -6.70 13.72 12.13
CA ARG A 37 -8.15 13.54 12.33
C ARG A 37 -8.75 12.66 11.24
N GLY A 38 -8.44 12.95 9.98
CA GLY A 38 -8.98 12.21 8.84
C GLY A 38 -8.55 10.74 8.85
N PHE A 39 -7.31 10.44 9.24
CA PHE A 39 -6.82 9.07 9.31
C PHE A 39 -7.48 8.26 10.43
N LEU A 40 -7.67 8.84 11.63
CA LEU A 40 -8.45 8.20 12.70
C LEU A 40 -9.91 7.93 12.28
N ASP A 41 -10.53 8.87 11.54
CA ASP A 41 -11.89 8.71 11.01
C ASP A 41 -11.95 7.62 9.92
N ILE A 42 -10.92 7.52 9.06
CA ILE A 42 -10.75 6.44 8.08
C ILE A 42 -10.68 5.09 8.80
N ILE A 43 -9.81 4.94 9.79
CA ILE A 43 -9.67 3.69 10.56
C ILE A 43 -10.98 3.34 11.24
N THR A 44 -11.63 4.31 11.89
CA THR A 44 -12.94 4.11 12.52
C THR A 44 -13.96 3.55 11.53
N LYS A 45 -14.03 4.13 10.32
CA LYS A 45 -14.93 3.66 9.27
C LYS A 45 -14.60 2.22 8.86
N LEU A 46 -13.32 1.93 8.62
CA LEU A 46 -12.87 0.60 8.17
C LEU A 46 -13.16 -0.47 9.21
N VAL A 47 -12.82 -0.20 10.48
CA VAL A 47 -13.09 -1.09 11.61
C VAL A 47 -14.59 -1.34 11.78
N THR A 48 -15.41 -0.29 11.74
CA THR A 48 -16.87 -0.43 11.87
C THR A 48 -17.49 -1.21 10.71
N THR A 49 -16.98 -1.01 9.49
CA THR A 49 -17.54 -1.59 8.26
C THR A 49 -17.14 -3.04 8.07
N TYR A 50 -15.85 -3.34 8.20
CA TYR A 50 -15.28 -4.66 7.89
C TYR A 50 -15.07 -5.53 9.13
N ARG A 51 -15.14 -4.94 10.33
CA ARG A 51 -15.02 -5.63 11.63
C ARG A 51 -13.81 -6.58 11.71
N PRO A 52 -12.59 -6.09 11.44
CA PRO A 52 -11.39 -6.92 11.53
C PRO A 52 -11.09 -7.28 12.98
N THR A 53 -10.61 -8.49 13.22
CA THR A 53 -10.16 -8.91 14.57
C THR A 53 -8.72 -8.53 14.86
N HIS A 54 -7.92 -8.37 13.81
CA HIS A 54 -6.52 -7.99 13.88
C HIS A 54 -6.28 -6.80 12.95
N LEU A 55 -5.42 -5.86 13.34
CA LEU A 55 -5.13 -4.66 12.55
C LEU A 55 -3.67 -4.25 12.70
N VAL A 56 -3.03 -3.91 11.59
CA VAL A 56 -1.65 -3.42 11.52
C VAL A 56 -1.58 -2.17 10.66
N ALA A 57 -0.90 -1.14 11.15
CA ALA A 57 -0.50 0.01 10.34
C ALA A 57 0.86 -0.28 9.70
N CYS A 58 0.88 -0.59 8.40
CA CYS A 58 2.10 -0.86 7.66
C CYS A 58 2.75 0.48 7.27
N TRP A 59 4.07 0.56 7.36
CA TRP A 59 4.80 1.81 7.39
C TRP A 59 5.99 1.80 6.43
N ASP A 60 6.19 2.92 5.75
CA ASP A 60 7.41 3.19 4.97
C ASP A 60 8.53 3.60 5.92
N ASP A 61 9.41 2.66 6.25
CA ASP A 61 10.68 2.99 6.87
C ASP A 61 11.68 3.48 5.80
N ASP A 62 11.50 3.05 4.55
CA ASP A 62 12.09 3.64 3.36
C ASP A 62 11.07 3.65 2.20
N TRP A 63 10.49 4.81 1.90
CA TRP A 63 9.45 4.97 0.86
C TRP A 63 9.99 4.81 -0.57
N ARG A 64 11.33 4.90 -0.73
CA ARG A 64 12.04 4.79 -2.00
C ARG A 64 13.37 4.06 -1.78
N PRO A 65 13.33 2.73 -1.56
CA PRO A 65 14.52 1.95 -1.26
C PRO A 65 15.60 2.07 -2.32
N GLN A 66 16.84 2.31 -1.88
CA GLN A 66 17.97 2.49 -2.78
C GLN A 66 18.17 1.27 -3.70
N TRP A 67 17.90 0.05 -3.23
CA TRP A 67 18.02 -1.16 -4.04
C TRP A 67 17.05 -1.17 -5.24
N ARG A 68 15.85 -0.58 -5.13
CA ARG A 68 14.94 -0.38 -6.27
C ARG A 68 15.48 0.68 -7.24
N VAL A 69 16.03 1.77 -6.69
CA VAL A 69 16.62 2.86 -7.47
C VAL A 69 17.86 2.41 -8.25
N ASP A 70 18.69 1.56 -7.66
CA ASP A 70 19.89 1.01 -8.30
C ASP A 70 19.54 0.15 -9.52
N LEU A 71 18.40 -0.56 -9.47
CA LEU A 71 17.88 -1.35 -10.58
C LEU A 71 17.23 -0.46 -11.65
N ILE A 72 16.41 0.51 -11.23
CA ILE A 72 15.71 1.44 -12.13
C ILE A 72 15.84 2.87 -11.57
N PRO A 73 16.80 3.68 -12.08
CA PRO A 73 17.07 5.02 -11.56
C PRO A 73 15.90 6.03 -11.66
N SER A 74 14.90 5.75 -12.50
CA SER A 74 13.69 6.57 -12.63
C SER A 74 12.62 6.28 -11.58
N TYR A 75 12.79 5.22 -10.78
CA TYR A 75 11.82 4.79 -9.78
C TYR A 75 11.55 5.92 -8.79
N LYS A 76 10.29 6.36 -8.68
CA LYS A 76 9.78 7.44 -7.81
C LYS A 76 10.54 8.78 -7.85
N THR A 77 11.43 9.01 -8.82
CA THR A 77 12.34 10.16 -8.85
C THR A 77 11.61 11.51 -8.87
N HIS A 78 10.43 11.57 -9.50
CA HIS A 78 9.62 12.79 -9.57
C HIS A 78 8.94 13.17 -8.25
N ARG A 79 9.02 12.30 -7.23
CA ARG A 79 8.56 12.55 -5.86
C ARG A 79 9.70 12.92 -4.92
N VAL A 80 10.96 12.95 -5.36
CA VAL A 80 12.13 13.27 -4.52
C VAL A 80 12.31 14.79 -4.39
N ALA A 81 12.40 15.28 -3.15
CA ALA A 81 12.76 16.66 -2.82
C ALA A 81 14.28 16.83 -2.66
N GLU A 82 14.92 15.90 -1.94
CA GLU A 82 16.37 15.88 -1.69
C GLU A 82 16.87 14.43 -1.63
N VAL A 83 18.03 14.17 -2.26
CA VAL A 83 18.70 12.87 -2.23
C VAL A 83 19.63 12.83 -1.03
N ILE A 84 19.57 11.75 -0.25
CA ILE A 84 20.37 11.59 0.98
C ILE A 84 21.42 10.49 0.79
N ASP A 85 22.70 10.81 0.98
CA ASP A 85 23.80 9.86 0.77
C ASP A 85 23.75 8.65 1.72
N ALA A 86 23.19 8.82 2.92
CA ALA A 86 23.13 7.80 3.97
C ALA A 86 21.79 7.87 4.72
N GLY A 87 20.75 7.27 4.14
CA GLY A 87 19.40 7.22 4.70
C GLY A 87 18.34 7.29 3.60
N PRO A 88 17.05 7.26 3.95
CA PRO A 88 15.97 7.43 2.99
C PRO A 88 16.02 8.83 2.37
N ASP A 89 15.73 8.91 1.06
CA ASP A 89 15.55 10.17 0.36
C ASP A 89 14.42 10.99 1.00
N ILE A 90 14.49 12.32 0.88
CA ILE A 90 13.39 13.18 1.33
C ILE A 90 12.35 13.23 0.22
N GLU A 91 11.14 12.72 0.49
CA GLU A 91 9.99 12.84 -0.41
C GLU A 91 9.47 14.29 -0.45
N VAL A 92 8.89 14.71 -1.57
CA VAL A 92 8.08 15.93 -1.68
C VAL A 92 6.80 15.73 -0.88
N VAL A 93 6.90 15.98 0.43
CA VAL A 93 5.77 16.03 1.36
C VAL A 93 5.48 17.49 1.68
N PRO A 94 4.22 17.96 1.61
CA PRO A 94 3.90 19.31 2.08
C PRO A 94 4.29 19.48 3.56
N ASP A 95 5.01 20.55 3.93
CA ASP A 95 5.45 20.80 5.33
C ASP A 95 4.33 20.58 6.38
N PRO A 96 3.06 20.99 6.13
CA PRO A 96 1.97 20.74 7.06
C PRO A 96 1.65 19.25 7.31
N LEU A 97 1.95 18.36 6.35
CA LEU A 97 1.77 16.93 6.50
C LEU A 97 2.95 16.30 7.22
N GLU A 98 4.18 16.70 6.92
CA GLU A 98 5.39 16.21 7.61
C GLU A 98 5.28 16.42 9.13
N ALA A 99 4.80 17.59 9.57
CA ALA A 99 4.54 17.89 10.98
C ALA A 99 3.48 16.98 11.64
N GLN A 100 2.60 16.36 10.85
CA GLN A 100 1.52 15.50 11.34
C GLN A 100 1.92 14.03 11.46
N VAL A 101 2.93 13.57 10.73
CA VAL A 101 3.35 12.17 10.73
C VAL A 101 3.75 11.68 12.14
N PRO A 102 4.54 12.41 12.94
CA PRO A 102 4.84 12.01 14.32
C PRO A 102 3.58 11.93 15.21
N ILE A 103 2.61 12.83 14.99
CA ILE A 103 1.34 12.86 15.74
C ILE A 103 0.50 11.62 15.37
N ILE A 104 0.48 11.24 14.10
CA ILE A 104 -0.18 10.00 13.64
C ILE A 104 0.41 8.80 14.38
N ARG A 105 1.73 8.67 14.41
CA ARG A 105 2.39 7.55 15.10
C ARG A 105 2.06 7.52 16.60
N GLU A 106 2.08 8.69 17.25
CA GLU A 106 1.73 8.83 18.68
C GLU A 106 0.28 8.40 18.95
N THR A 107 -0.66 8.83 18.09
CA THR A 107 -2.09 8.49 18.24
C THR A 107 -2.38 7.01 17.99
N LEU A 108 -1.77 6.39 16.97
CA LEU A 108 -1.88 4.94 16.72
C LEU A 108 -1.38 4.12 17.91
N ALA A 109 -0.20 4.48 18.45
CA ALA A 109 0.36 3.82 19.63
C ALA A 109 -0.57 3.95 20.85
N ALA A 110 -1.17 5.13 21.05
CA ALA A 110 -2.09 5.38 22.16
C ALA A 110 -3.38 4.54 22.07
N VAL A 111 -3.88 4.31 20.85
CA VAL A 111 -5.06 3.44 20.64
C VAL A 111 -4.71 1.96 20.51
N GLY A 112 -3.42 1.61 20.59
CA GLY A 112 -2.96 0.24 20.60
C GLY A 112 -2.88 -0.44 19.24
N ILE A 113 -2.81 0.33 18.16
CA ILE A 113 -2.59 -0.18 16.81
C ILE A 113 -1.09 -0.33 16.58
N PRO A 114 -0.57 -1.54 16.30
CA PRO A 114 0.85 -1.71 16.03
C PRO A 114 1.22 -1.08 14.68
N ILE A 115 2.37 -0.43 14.67
CA ILE A 115 3.03 0.08 13.46
C ILE A 115 4.14 -0.90 13.12
N VAL A 116 4.15 -1.39 11.88
CA VAL A 116 5.20 -2.30 11.38
C VAL A 116 5.82 -1.66 10.15
N GLY A 117 7.14 -1.46 10.22
CA GLY A 117 7.99 -1.05 9.12
C GLY A 117 9.15 -2.04 8.98
N ALA A 118 9.87 -1.96 7.87
CA ALA A 118 11.08 -2.72 7.64
C ALA A 118 12.15 -1.81 7.04
N THR A 119 13.35 -1.82 7.62
CA THR A 119 14.48 -1.02 7.14
C THR A 119 14.74 -1.30 5.65
N GLU A 120 15.00 -0.25 4.87
CA GLU A 120 15.22 -0.31 3.41
C GLU A 120 14.03 -0.89 2.61
N HIS A 121 12.82 -0.82 3.15
CA HIS A 121 11.61 -1.33 2.50
C HIS A 121 10.40 -0.41 2.71
N GLU A 122 9.46 -0.55 1.78
CA GLU A 122 8.22 0.22 1.72
C GLU A 122 7.12 -0.43 2.55
N ALA A 123 6.05 0.31 2.82
CA ALA A 123 4.84 -0.25 3.42
C ALA A 123 4.28 -1.41 2.57
N ASP A 124 4.43 -1.33 1.24
CA ASP A 124 4.00 -2.33 0.28
C ASP A 124 4.67 -3.69 0.48
N ASP A 125 5.96 -3.69 0.84
CA ASP A 125 6.74 -4.89 1.14
C ASP A 125 6.35 -5.50 2.49
N VAL A 126 6.07 -4.65 3.48
CA VAL A 126 5.52 -5.07 4.78
C VAL A 126 4.16 -5.73 4.56
N ILE A 127 3.29 -5.12 3.76
CA ILE A 127 1.98 -5.67 3.39
C ILE A 127 2.15 -6.98 2.65
N GLY A 128 3.03 -7.03 1.65
CA GLY A 128 3.33 -8.23 0.87
C GLY A 128 3.74 -9.41 1.75
N THR A 129 4.62 -9.16 2.71
CA THR A 129 5.09 -10.16 3.66
C THR A 129 4.00 -10.60 4.63
N LEU A 130 3.30 -9.67 5.28
CA LEU A 130 2.24 -9.99 6.24
C LEU A 130 1.06 -10.70 5.57
N ALA A 131 0.64 -10.25 4.39
CA ALA A 131 -0.45 -10.87 3.65
C ALA A 131 -0.09 -12.30 3.21
N THR A 132 1.17 -12.53 2.81
CA THR A 132 1.66 -13.84 2.35
C THR A 132 1.88 -14.81 3.51
N THR A 133 2.28 -14.35 4.68
CA THR A 133 2.58 -15.21 5.83
C THR A 133 1.37 -15.40 6.78
N ALA A 134 0.32 -14.59 6.64
CA ALA A 134 -0.88 -14.70 7.46
C ALA A 134 -1.56 -16.08 7.38
N SER A 135 -2.01 -16.56 8.53
CA SER A 135 -2.86 -17.76 8.66
C SER A 135 -4.36 -17.44 8.71
N LEU A 136 -4.71 -16.16 8.62
CA LEU A 136 -6.07 -15.62 8.63
C LEU A 136 -6.39 -15.01 7.26
N PRO A 137 -7.67 -14.91 6.88
CA PRO A 137 -8.11 -14.01 5.81
C PRO A 137 -7.58 -12.59 6.02
N VAL A 138 -7.30 -11.88 4.91
CA VAL A 138 -6.64 -10.58 4.95
C VAL A 138 -7.41 -9.54 4.13
N ASP A 139 -7.62 -8.36 4.72
CA ASP A 139 -8.07 -7.14 4.05
C ASP A 139 -6.88 -6.18 3.94
N ILE A 140 -6.35 -6.02 2.73
CA ILE A 140 -5.32 -5.02 2.43
C ILE A 140 -6.03 -3.71 2.08
N VAL A 141 -5.83 -2.65 2.84
CA VAL A 141 -6.49 -1.35 2.61
C VAL A 141 -5.50 -0.37 1.99
N THR A 142 -5.67 -0.08 0.71
CA THR A 142 -4.76 0.79 -0.05
C THR A 142 -5.47 1.54 -1.18
N GLY A 143 -4.88 2.65 -1.62
CA GLY A 143 -5.21 3.32 -2.87
C GLY A 143 -4.34 2.88 -4.05
N ASP A 144 -3.34 2.02 -3.81
CA ASP A 144 -2.41 1.53 -4.82
C ASP A 144 -2.96 0.30 -5.55
N ARG A 145 -2.72 0.25 -6.85
CA ARG A 145 -3.08 -0.90 -7.68
C ARG A 145 -2.00 -1.97 -7.67
N ASP A 146 -0.75 -1.63 -7.34
CA ASP A 146 0.35 -2.57 -7.39
C ASP A 146 0.16 -3.71 -6.38
N LEU A 147 -0.54 -3.44 -5.27
CA LEU A 147 -0.95 -4.45 -4.29
C LEU A 147 -2.07 -5.39 -4.78
N PHE A 148 -2.61 -5.21 -5.99
CA PHE A 148 -3.51 -6.21 -6.59
C PHE A 148 -2.79 -7.53 -6.86
N GLN A 149 -1.46 -7.52 -6.94
CA GLN A 149 -0.62 -8.73 -7.05
C GLN A 149 -0.70 -9.68 -5.85
N LEU A 150 -1.30 -9.22 -4.74
CA LEU A 150 -1.45 -9.99 -3.49
C LEU A 150 -2.83 -10.62 -3.33
N VAL A 151 -3.79 -10.31 -4.22
CA VAL A 151 -5.13 -10.87 -4.14
C VAL A 151 -5.06 -12.40 -4.36
N ASP A 152 -5.71 -13.15 -3.48
CA ASP A 152 -5.77 -14.61 -3.50
C ASP A 152 -7.08 -15.07 -2.85
N ASP A 153 -8.08 -15.39 -3.68
CA ASP A 153 -9.39 -15.84 -3.20
C ASP A 153 -9.32 -17.20 -2.48
N ALA A 154 -8.33 -18.06 -2.79
CA ALA A 154 -8.16 -19.36 -2.12
C ALA A 154 -7.69 -19.20 -0.67
N ARG A 155 -6.96 -18.13 -0.38
CA ARG A 155 -6.54 -17.72 0.96
C ARG A 155 -7.44 -16.64 1.59
N ASP A 156 -8.46 -16.17 0.89
CA ASP A 156 -9.34 -15.06 1.31
C ASP A 156 -8.55 -13.77 1.60
N VAL A 157 -7.55 -13.51 0.76
CA VAL A 157 -6.77 -12.26 0.73
C VAL A 157 -7.37 -11.34 -0.35
N ARG A 158 -7.83 -10.17 0.06
CA ARG A 158 -8.50 -9.21 -0.84
C ARG A 158 -8.02 -7.78 -0.57
N VAL A 159 -8.14 -6.92 -1.58
CA VAL A 159 -7.81 -5.50 -1.45
C VAL A 159 -9.09 -4.68 -1.27
N VAL A 160 -9.17 -3.89 -0.20
CA VAL A 160 -10.16 -2.84 0.00
C VAL A 160 -9.63 -1.55 -0.63
N TYR A 161 -9.97 -1.34 -1.91
CA TYR A 161 -9.42 -0.28 -2.73
C TYR A 161 -10.06 1.08 -2.45
N THR A 162 -9.24 2.09 -2.17
CA THR A 162 -9.69 3.40 -1.67
C THR A 162 -9.64 4.54 -2.69
N ALA A 163 -9.18 4.30 -3.92
CA ALA A 163 -8.95 5.37 -4.91
C ALA A 163 -10.23 6.16 -5.28
N ARG A 164 -11.42 5.55 -5.20
CA ARG A 164 -12.70 6.22 -5.51
C ARG A 164 -13.35 6.96 -4.35
N GLY A 165 -12.63 7.13 -3.25
CA GLY A 165 -13.17 7.79 -2.07
C GLY A 165 -13.52 6.81 -0.96
N MET A 166 -13.43 7.27 0.28
CA MET A 166 -13.84 6.46 1.44
C MET A 166 -15.33 6.07 1.41
N SER A 167 -16.17 6.77 0.65
CA SER A 167 -17.58 6.43 0.47
C SER A 167 -17.83 5.37 -0.60
N ASN A 168 -16.86 5.11 -1.48
CA ASN A 168 -16.99 4.17 -2.61
C ASN A 168 -15.85 3.14 -2.58
N LEU A 169 -15.68 2.50 -1.42
CA LEU A 169 -14.71 1.41 -1.27
C LEU A 169 -15.11 0.25 -2.17
N GLU A 170 -14.14 -0.30 -2.87
CA GLU A 170 -14.33 -1.47 -3.72
C GLU A 170 -13.48 -2.62 -3.21
N VAL A 171 -14.11 -3.76 -2.99
CA VAL A 171 -13.39 -4.99 -2.66
C VAL A 171 -12.90 -5.61 -3.97
N ILE A 172 -11.59 -5.77 -4.10
CA ILE A 172 -10.91 -6.36 -5.23
C ILE A 172 -10.57 -7.81 -4.87
N THR A 173 -11.16 -8.73 -5.61
CA THR A 173 -10.97 -10.19 -5.57
C THR A 173 -10.40 -10.66 -6.91
N ASP A 174 -10.06 -11.96 -7.03
CA ASP A 174 -9.56 -12.53 -8.29
C ASP A 174 -10.47 -12.17 -9.47
N GLU A 175 -11.78 -12.37 -9.28
CA GLU A 175 -12.81 -12.06 -10.29
C GLU A 175 -12.76 -10.58 -10.73
N VAL A 176 -12.57 -9.66 -9.77
CA VAL A 176 -12.52 -8.23 -10.07
C VAL A 176 -11.25 -7.88 -10.85
N VAL A 177 -10.11 -8.46 -10.50
CA VAL A 177 -8.85 -8.25 -11.22
C VAL A 177 -8.98 -8.76 -12.66
N VAL A 178 -9.45 -9.99 -12.85
CA VAL A 178 -9.65 -10.60 -14.17
C VAL A 178 -10.63 -9.78 -15.01
N ARG A 179 -11.77 -9.38 -14.43
CA ARG A 179 -12.79 -8.59 -15.15
C ARG A 179 -12.25 -7.23 -15.60
N LYS A 180 -11.45 -6.55 -14.78
CA LYS A 180 -10.96 -5.20 -15.08
C LYS A 180 -9.72 -5.18 -15.96
N TYR A 181 -8.79 -6.11 -15.74
CA TYR A 181 -7.45 -6.06 -16.33
C TYR A 181 -7.17 -7.21 -17.29
N GLY A 182 -8.01 -8.25 -17.30
CA GLY A 182 -7.83 -9.42 -18.18
C GLY A 182 -6.64 -10.31 -17.79
N VAL A 183 -6.16 -10.18 -16.55
CA VAL A 183 -5.03 -10.94 -15.99
C VAL A 183 -5.42 -11.50 -14.62
N LEU A 184 -4.77 -12.59 -14.21
CA LEU A 184 -4.86 -13.11 -12.85
C LEU A 184 -4.10 -12.20 -11.87
N PRO A 185 -4.44 -12.16 -10.58
CA PRO A 185 -3.62 -11.47 -9.57
C PRO A 185 -2.15 -11.91 -9.57
N SER A 186 -1.90 -13.22 -9.73
CA SER A 186 -0.55 -13.78 -9.85
C SER A 186 0.24 -13.27 -11.07
N GLN A 187 -0.43 -12.71 -12.07
CA GLN A 187 0.16 -12.10 -13.26
C GLN A 187 0.22 -10.57 -13.17
N TYR A 188 -0.28 -9.96 -12.09
CA TYR A 188 -0.47 -8.52 -12.03
C TYR A 188 0.86 -7.76 -12.02
N ALA A 189 1.88 -8.28 -11.34
CA ALA A 189 3.22 -7.70 -11.32
C ALA A 189 3.87 -7.72 -12.72
N ASP A 190 3.77 -8.84 -13.44
CA ASP A 190 4.22 -8.92 -14.84
C ASP A 190 3.45 -7.94 -15.73
N PHE A 191 2.13 -7.87 -15.55
CA PHE A 191 1.27 -6.94 -16.27
C PHE A 191 1.68 -5.48 -16.03
N ALA A 192 1.92 -5.09 -14.77
CA ALA A 192 2.40 -3.77 -14.37
C ALA A 192 3.79 -3.46 -14.95
N THR A 193 4.73 -4.41 -14.84
CA THR A 193 6.08 -4.35 -15.42
C THR A 193 6.04 -4.04 -16.90
N MET A 194 5.16 -4.72 -17.65
CA MET A 194 5.05 -4.56 -19.09
C MET A 194 4.37 -3.24 -19.49
N ARG A 195 3.25 -2.87 -18.85
CA ARG A 195 2.50 -1.65 -19.19
C ARG A 195 3.20 -0.35 -18.74
N GLY A 196 4.08 -0.46 -17.74
CA GLY A 196 4.70 0.66 -17.04
C GLY A 196 3.79 1.29 -16.00
N ASP A 197 4.38 1.99 -15.03
CA ASP A 197 3.65 2.75 -14.03
C ASP A 197 4.19 4.17 -13.94
N SER A 198 3.42 5.12 -14.48
CA SER A 198 3.81 6.53 -14.46
C SER A 198 3.83 7.11 -13.05
N SER A 199 3.00 6.58 -12.13
CA SER A 199 2.98 7.07 -10.76
C SER A 199 4.28 6.72 -10.04
N ASP A 200 4.93 5.61 -10.39
CA ASP A 200 6.22 5.19 -9.85
C ASP A 200 7.40 5.48 -10.78
N GLY A 201 7.18 6.17 -11.89
CA GLY A 201 8.26 6.51 -12.83
C GLY A 201 8.82 5.31 -13.60
N LEU A 202 8.05 4.22 -13.71
CA LEU A 202 8.40 3.01 -14.44
C LEU A 202 7.93 3.12 -15.90
N PRO A 203 8.84 3.09 -16.89
CA PRO A 203 8.49 3.35 -18.28
C PRO A 203 7.72 2.21 -18.96
N GLY A 204 7.84 0.98 -18.46
CA GLY A 204 7.30 -0.21 -19.12
C GLY A 204 7.99 -0.54 -20.44
N VAL A 205 7.42 -1.49 -21.17
CA VAL A 205 7.90 -1.88 -22.50
C VAL A 205 7.31 -0.95 -23.56
N ALA A 206 8.18 -0.21 -24.25
CA ALA A 206 7.76 0.76 -25.25
C ALA A 206 6.82 0.16 -26.31
N GLY A 207 5.60 0.69 -26.39
CA GLY A 207 4.58 0.25 -27.35
C GLY A 207 3.85 -1.04 -26.97
N ILE A 208 3.95 -1.49 -25.72
CA ILE A 208 3.15 -2.55 -25.12
C ILE A 208 2.33 -1.92 -23.97
N GLY A 209 1.08 -1.55 -24.25
CA GLY A 209 0.15 -1.06 -23.23
C GLY A 209 -0.66 -2.19 -22.58
N GLU A 210 -1.55 -1.83 -21.66
CA GLU A 210 -2.39 -2.77 -20.88
C GLU A 210 -2.99 -3.90 -21.72
N LYS A 211 -3.71 -3.57 -22.81
CA LYS A 211 -4.35 -4.59 -23.66
C LYS A 211 -3.36 -5.58 -24.26
N SER A 212 -2.20 -5.11 -24.71
CA SER A 212 -1.17 -5.97 -25.30
C SER A 212 -0.51 -6.85 -24.24
N ALA A 213 -0.21 -6.29 -23.06
CA ALA A 213 0.34 -7.04 -21.93
C ALA A 213 -0.62 -8.16 -21.49
N ALA A 214 -1.90 -7.86 -21.28
CA ALA A 214 -2.90 -8.85 -20.90
C ALA A 214 -3.05 -9.95 -21.96
N THR A 215 -3.04 -9.60 -23.25
CA THR A 215 -3.11 -10.59 -24.35
C THR A 215 -1.89 -11.51 -24.35
N LEU A 216 -0.70 -10.97 -24.10
CA LEU A 216 0.53 -11.75 -24.05
C LEU A 216 0.55 -12.68 -22.83
N LEU A 217 0.15 -12.20 -21.65
CA LEU A 217 0.06 -13.00 -20.43
C LEU A 217 -0.99 -14.11 -20.55
N ALA A 218 -2.14 -13.83 -21.16
CA ALA A 218 -3.15 -14.84 -21.43
C ALA A 218 -2.65 -15.96 -22.37
N ALA A 219 -1.75 -15.63 -23.32
CA ALA A 219 -1.23 -16.58 -24.28
C ALA A 219 -0.01 -17.36 -23.76
N HIS A 220 0.83 -16.72 -22.94
CA HIS A 220 2.17 -17.21 -22.59
C HIS A 220 2.39 -17.44 -21.10
N GLY A 221 1.39 -17.17 -20.27
CA GLY A 221 1.38 -17.45 -18.84
C GLY A 221 2.03 -16.34 -18.01
N ASP A 222 3.31 -16.09 -18.21
CA ASP A 222 4.12 -15.18 -17.40
C ASP A 222 5.16 -14.44 -18.27
N LEU A 223 5.91 -13.52 -17.65
CA LEU A 223 6.94 -12.76 -18.36
C LEU A 223 8.04 -13.65 -18.96
N ALA A 224 8.41 -14.75 -18.30
CA ALA A 224 9.41 -15.69 -18.81
C ALA A 224 8.92 -16.40 -20.09
N GLY A 225 7.66 -16.83 -20.11
CA GLY A 225 7.00 -17.40 -21.28
C GLY A 225 6.92 -16.40 -22.44
N ILE A 226 6.62 -15.13 -22.15
CA ILE A 226 6.59 -14.06 -23.16
C ILE A 226 7.97 -13.83 -23.76
N ILE A 227 9.02 -13.78 -22.94
CA ILE A 227 10.40 -13.62 -23.41
C ILE A 227 10.81 -14.80 -24.30
N ALA A 228 10.58 -16.03 -23.84
CA ALA A 228 10.92 -17.23 -24.60
C ALA A 228 10.19 -17.29 -25.96
N ALA A 229 8.91 -16.91 -25.97
CA ALA A 229 8.11 -16.86 -27.20
C ALA A 229 8.60 -15.76 -28.17
N ALA A 230 9.04 -14.61 -27.65
CA ALA A 230 9.61 -13.53 -28.46
C ALA A 230 10.92 -13.96 -29.12
N GLU A 231 11.82 -14.62 -28.39
CA GLU A 231 13.09 -15.14 -28.92
C GLU A 231 12.87 -16.24 -29.97
N ALA A 232 11.88 -17.11 -29.76
CA ALA A 232 11.51 -18.14 -30.72
C ALA A 232 10.72 -17.61 -31.94
N GLY A 233 10.22 -16.37 -31.88
CA GLY A 233 9.36 -15.79 -32.92
C GLY A 233 7.99 -16.46 -33.03
N GLN A 234 7.45 -16.97 -31.92
CA GLN A 234 6.22 -17.77 -31.88
C GLN A 234 5.12 -17.09 -31.08
N GLY A 235 3.86 -17.28 -31.47
CA GLY A 235 2.69 -16.82 -30.72
C GLY A 235 2.57 -15.30 -30.55
N MET A 236 3.33 -14.51 -31.30
CA MET A 236 3.21 -13.04 -31.40
C MET A 236 3.71 -12.54 -32.76
N SER A 237 3.38 -11.29 -33.11
CA SER A 237 3.88 -10.70 -34.36
C SER A 237 5.35 -10.33 -34.25
N ALA A 238 6.06 -10.28 -35.38
CA ALA A 238 7.47 -9.88 -35.43
C ALA A 238 7.73 -8.51 -34.79
N GLY A 239 6.78 -7.56 -34.94
CA GLY A 239 6.89 -6.24 -34.31
C GLY A 239 6.71 -6.27 -32.79
N VAL A 240 5.92 -7.19 -32.24
CA VAL A 240 5.78 -7.39 -30.79
C VAL A 240 7.03 -8.07 -30.24
N ALA A 241 7.50 -9.13 -30.91
CA ALA A 241 8.74 -9.82 -30.52
C ALA A 241 9.91 -8.84 -30.46
N ALA A 242 10.08 -7.98 -31.49
CA ALA A 242 11.14 -6.97 -31.51
C ALA A 242 11.07 -5.98 -30.32
N LYS A 243 9.87 -5.60 -29.87
CA LYS A 243 9.69 -4.72 -28.70
C LYS A 243 10.13 -5.42 -27.41
N ILE A 244 9.73 -6.68 -27.23
CA ILE A 244 10.13 -7.49 -26.06
C ILE A 244 11.64 -7.68 -26.06
N THR A 245 12.24 -8.09 -27.18
CA THR A 245 13.70 -8.27 -27.30
C THR A 245 14.47 -6.98 -27.02
N THR A 246 13.97 -5.83 -27.49
CA THR A 246 14.60 -4.53 -27.22
C THR A 246 14.54 -4.16 -25.73
N ALA A 247 13.48 -4.57 -25.04
CA ALA A 247 13.27 -4.26 -23.63
C ALA A 247 13.89 -5.28 -22.67
N LEU A 248 14.61 -6.31 -23.14
CA LEU A 248 15.22 -7.32 -22.28
C LEU A 248 16.07 -6.76 -21.13
N PRO A 249 16.91 -5.71 -21.32
CA PRO A 249 17.66 -5.13 -20.20
C PRO A 249 16.76 -4.58 -19.09
N TYR A 250 15.62 -3.98 -19.44
CA TYR A 250 14.63 -3.49 -18.48
C TYR A 250 13.87 -4.66 -17.84
N LEU A 251 13.40 -5.62 -18.65
CA LEU A 251 12.65 -6.79 -18.18
C LEU A 251 13.49 -7.72 -17.29
N ALA A 252 14.82 -7.65 -17.38
CA ALA A 252 15.72 -8.40 -16.49
C ALA A 252 15.74 -7.88 -15.05
N VAL A 253 15.38 -6.61 -14.82
CA VAL A 253 15.46 -5.96 -13.49
C VAL A 253 14.12 -5.47 -12.97
N ALA A 254 13.21 -5.06 -13.85
CA ALA A 254 11.93 -4.46 -13.49
C ALA A 254 11.02 -5.36 -12.65
N PRO A 255 10.94 -6.70 -12.84
CA PRO A 255 10.16 -7.55 -11.95
C PRO A 255 10.59 -7.43 -10.50
N THR A 256 11.89 -7.30 -10.22
CA THR A 256 12.41 -7.14 -8.85
C THR A 256 11.98 -5.81 -8.22
N VAL A 257 11.77 -4.77 -9.04
CA VAL A 257 11.32 -3.45 -8.57
C VAL A 257 9.80 -3.42 -8.35
N VAL A 258 9.03 -4.07 -9.23
CA VAL A 258 7.56 -4.05 -9.26
C VAL A 258 6.94 -5.06 -8.29
N GLU A 259 7.59 -6.21 -8.10
CA GLU A 259 7.13 -7.20 -7.12
C GLU A 259 7.38 -6.69 -5.70
N VAL A 260 6.36 -6.80 -4.86
CA VAL A 260 6.52 -6.55 -3.43
C VAL A 260 7.26 -7.72 -2.79
N VAL A 261 8.14 -7.42 -1.83
CA VAL A 261 8.84 -8.45 -1.05
C VAL A 261 7.84 -9.19 -0.15
N ARG A 262 7.97 -10.51 -0.03
CA ARG A 262 6.98 -11.38 0.63
C ARG A 262 7.52 -12.18 1.82
N ASP A 263 8.78 -11.98 2.17
CA ASP A 263 9.53 -12.81 3.11
C ASP A 263 10.46 -11.99 4.03
N LEU A 264 10.09 -10.73 4.31
CA LEU A 264 10.82 -9.90 5.27
C LEU A 264 10.83 -10.51 6.69
N ASP A 265 11.95 -10.34 7.40
CA ASP A 265 12.04 -10.64 8.83
C ASP A 265 11.38 -9.51 9.63
N LEU A 266 10.06 -9.61 9.79
CA LEU A 266 9.25 -8.60 10.48
C LEU A 266 9.14 -8.89 11.98
N PRO A 267 9.05 -7.85 12.82
CA PRO A 267 8.83 -8.05 14.25
C PRO A 267 7.49 -8.75 14.52
N ASP A 268 7.50 -9.68 15.47
CA ASP A 268 6.26 -10.28 16.00
C ASP A 268 5.50 -9.24 16.84
N VAL A 269 4.33 -8.83 16.36
CA VAL A 269 3.48 -7.81 16.99
C VAL A 269 2.10 -8.36 17.34
N ASP A 270 1.59 -8.01 18.53
CA ASP A 270 0.20 -8.29 18.90
C ASP A 270 -0.74 -7.38 18.11
N SER A 271 -1.25 -7.89 17.00
CA SER A 271 -2.19 -7.20 16.12
C SER A 271 -3.64 -7.34 16.53
N ARG A 272 -3.96 -8.12 17.57
CA ARG A 272 -5.35 -8.41 17.96
C ARG A 272 -6.00 -7.19 18.59
N LEU A 273 -7.13 -6.75 18.03
CA LEU A 273 -7.91 -5.64 18.59
C LEU A 273 -8.56 -6.03 19.92
N ARG A 274 -8.45 -5.14 20.90
CA ARG A 274 -8.99 -5.31 22.26
C ARG A 274 -9.44 -3.96 22.80
N PRO A 275 -10.37 -3.92 23.77
CA PRO A 275 -10.67 -2.68 24.46
C PRO A 275 -9.41 -2.14 25.14
N LEU A 276 -9.19 -0.83 25.03
CA LEU A 276 -8.04 -0.17 25.65
C LEU A 276 -8.11 -0.32 27.17
N ASP A 277 -6.96 -0.55 27.80
CA ASP A 277 -6.84 -0.44 29.26
C ASP A 277 -6.93 1.03 29.72
N GLU A 278 -7.09 1.23 31.03
CA GLU A 278 -7.25 2.58 31.61
C GLU A 278 -6.03 3.49 31.36
N ARG A 279 -4.82 2.92 31.25
CA ARG A 279 -3.61 3.68 30.95
C ARG A 279 -3.64 4.20 29.51
N ARG A 280 -3.98 3.35 28.55
CA ARG A 280 -4.12 3.71 27.13
C ARG A 280 -5.27 4.70 26.92
N LYS A 281 -6.41 4.52 27.59
CA LYS A 281 -7.52 5.50 27.57
C LYS A 281 -7.09 6.86 28.08
N ALA A 282 -6.39 6.93 29.21
CA ALA A 282 -5.89 8.18 29.76
C ALA A 282 -4.88 8.85 28.82
N HIS A 283 -3.98 8.07 28.20
CA HIS A 283 -3.02 8.59 27.23
C HIS A 283 -3.72 9.11 25.96
N ALA A 284 -4.66 8.35 25.40
CA ALA A 284 -5.47 8.76 24.25
C ALA A 284 -6.26 10.05 24.54
N ALA A 285 -6.84 10.18 25.73
CA ALA A 285 -7.53 11.39 26.16
C ALA A 285 -6.60 12.62 26.25
N ALA A 286 -5.39 12.45 26.78
CA ALA A 286 -4.39 13.52 26.85
C ALA A 286 -3.96 13.99 25.44
N LEU A 287 -3.75 13.06 24.50
CA LEU A 287 -3.45 13.40 23.10
C LEU A 287 -4.62 14.09 22.42
N ALA A 288 -5.84 13.62 22.68
CA ALA A 288 -7.06 14.21 22.16
C ALA A 288 -7.22 15.68 22.57
N GLU A 289 -6.93 16.01 23.83
CA GLU A 289 -6.94 17.37 24.34
C GLU A 289 -5.81 18.20 23.71
N ARG A 290 -4.57 17.69 23.78
CA ARG A 290 -3.38 18.38 23.26
C ARG A 290 -3.52 18.77 21.79
N TRP A 291 -3.98 17.84 20.95
CA TRP A 291 -4.05 18.02 19.51
C TRP A 291 -5.42 18.50 19.01
N GLY A 292 -6.41 18.69 19.90
CA GLY A 292 -7.75 19.12 19.51
C GLY A 292 -8.52 18.09 18.66
N ILE A 293 -8.20 16.80 18.81
CA ILE A 293 -8.77 15.69 18.00
C ILE A 293 -9.81 14.86 18.77
N GLY A 294 -10.34 15.38 19.87
CA GLY A 294 -11.20 14.63 20.81
C GLY A 294 -12.35 13.84 20.16
N SER A 295 -13.10 14.44 19.22
CA SER A 295 -14.20 13.72 18.59
C SER A 295 -13.76 12.51 17.77
N ALA A 296 -12.62 12.59 17.06
CA ALA A 296 -12.09 11.48 16.27
C ALA A 296 -11.49 10.41 17.19
N MET A 297 -10.81 10.82 18.26
CA MET A 297 -10.27 9.91 19.27
C MET A 297 -11.37 9.12 19.98
N THR A 298 -12.47 9.76 20.40
CA THR A 298 -13.61 9.05 21.00
C THR A 298 -14.17 8.00 20.05
N ARG A 299 -14.42 8.38 18.79
CA ARG A 299 -14.99 7.48 17.77
C ARG A 299 -14.11 6.25 17.51
N ILE A 300 -12.79 6.42 17.37
CA ILE A 300 -11.90 5.28 17.13
C ILE A 300 -11.82 4.36 18.35
N VAL A 301 -11.72 4.91 19.56
CA VAL A 301 -11.68 4.10 20.80
C VAL A 301 -12.95 3.27 20.95
N GLU A 302 -14.12 3.84 20.66
CA GLU A 302 -15.40 3.12 20.67
C GLU A 302 -15.45 2.02 19.59
N ALA A 303 -14.99 2.32 18.37
CA ALA A 303 -14.98 1.36 17.26
C ALA A 303 -14.05 0.17 17.54
N LEU A 304 -12.87 0.41 18.10
CA LEU A 304 -11.93 -0.64 18.48
C LEU A 304 -12.50 -1.52 19.61
N ALA A 305 -13.23 -0.93 20.56
CA ALA A 305 -13.84 -1.68 21.66
C ALA A 305 -15.00 -2.58 21.23
N THR A 306 -15.76 -2.19 20.19
CA THR A 306 -16.93 -2.96 19.70
C THR A 306 -16.57 -4.11 18.76
N THR A 307 -15.33 -4.12 18.26
CA THR A 307 -14.83 -5.14 17.32
C THR A 307 -14.01 -6.22 18.03
N ALA A 308 -13.71 -6.02 19.31
CA ALA A 308 -12.98 -6.95 20.16
C ALA A 308 -13.83 -8.12 20.68
#